data_AF-X1KN22-F1
#
_entry.id   AF-X1KN22-F1
#
_cell.length_a   1.000
_cell.length_b   1.000
_cell.length_c   1.000
_cell.angle_alpha   90.00
_cell.angle_beta   90.00
_cell.angle_gamma   90.00
#
_symmetry.space_group_name_H-M   'P 1'
#
loop_
_entity.id
_entity.type
_entity.pdbx_description
1 polymer ?
#
loop_
_entity_poly.entity_id
_entity_poly.type
_entity_poly.pdbx_seq_one_letter_code
_entity_poly.pdbx_strand_id
1 'polypeptide(L)'
;MQARRIDEDAKLTSKELEIVLTSREMGKGHRVPMAGIPYHALDNYLAKLINGGYKVAICEQVTKPGETKGLVEREVVRLVTPGTVVEPGLLDSKR
;
A
#
# COMPACT_ATOMS: atom_id res chain seq x y z
N MET A 1 3.85 13.38 -8.59
CA MET A 1 3.42 12.41 -7.55
C MET A 1 2.01 12.84 -7.14
N GLN A 2 0.95 12.23 -7.68
CA GLN A 2 -0.42 12.55 -7.27
C GLN A 2 -0.68 11.85 -5.93
N ALA A 3 -0.81 12.63 -4.85
CA ALA A 3 -1.27 12.09 -3.58
C ALA A 3 -2.76 11.78 -3.71
N ARG A 4 -3.11 10.50 -3.82
CA ARG A 4 -4.50 10.04 -3.79
C ARG A 4 -4.95 9.84 -2.34
N ARG A 5 -6.26 9.96 -2.11
CA ARG A 5 -6.82 9.77 -0.77
C ARG A 5 -6.99 8.27 -0.49
N ILE A 6 -6.89 7.91 0.79
CA ILE A 6 -6.99 6.52 1.28
C ILE A 6 -8.29 5.84 0.81
N ASP A 7 -9.40 6.57 0.73
CA ASP A 7 -10.70 6.04 0.32
C ASP A 7 -10.76 5.63 -1.16
N GLU A 8 -10.03 6.33 -2.03
CA GLU A 8 -9.92 5.99 -3.45
C GLU A 8 -8.95 4.83 -3.64
N ASP A 9 -7.80 4.89 -2.98
CA ASP A 9 -6.77 3.85 -3.06
C ASP A 9 -7.29 2.52 -2.50
N ALA A 10 -8.10 2.53 -1.44
CA ALA A 10 -8.71 1.31 -0.90
C ALA A 10 -9.65 0.62 -1.90
N LYS A 11 -10.51 1.40 -2.60
CA LYS A 11 -11.43 0.86 -3.60
C LYS A 11 -10.68 0.30 -4.81
N LEU A 12 -9.67 1.03 -5.27
CA LEU A 12 -8.82 0.59 -6.38
C LEU A 12 -8.07 -0.70 -6.00
N THR A 13 -7.38 -0.70 -4.87
CA THR A 13 -6.61 -1.84 -4.39
C THR A 13 -7.48 -3.08 -4.18
N SER A 14 -8.68 -2.91 -3.60
CA SER A 14 -9.65 -4.00 -3.45
C SER A 14 -10.05 -4.62 -4.79
N LYS A 15 -10.31 -3.78 -5.80
CA LYS A 15 -10.69 -4.22 -7.14
C LYS A 15 -9.53 -4.93 -7.86
N GLU A 16 -8.35 -4.33 -7.86
CA GLU A 16 -7.18 -4.82 -8.61
C GLU A 16 -6.54 -6.07 -7.99
N LEU A 17 -6.56 -6.17 -6.66
CA LEU A 17 -5.97 -7.30 -5.95
C LEU A 17 -7.00 -8.37 -5.55
N GLU A 18 -8.28 -8.14 -5.84
CA GLU A 18 -9.41 -8.98 -5.44
C GLU A 18 -9.45 -9.25 -3.94
N ILE A 19 -9.10 -8.24 -3.14
CA ILE A 19 -9.13 -8.31 -1.67
C ILE A 19 -10.38 -7.65 -1.11
N VAL A 20 -10.79 -8.08 0.09
CA VAL A 20 -12.00 -7.56 0.74
C VAL A 20 -11.87 -6.06 1.04
N LEU A 21 -12.83 -5.27 0.56
CA LEU A 21 -13.00 -3.87 0.95
C LEU A 21 -13.71 -3.81 2.31
N THR A 22 -13.05 -3.19 3.28
CA THR A 22 -13.61 -2.95 4.62
C THR A 22 -13.81 -1.45 4.83
N SER A 23 -14.32 -1.06 5.99
CA SER A 23 -14.38 0.35 6.39
C SER A 23 -14.10 0.53 7.86
N ARG A 24 -13.40 1.62 8.19
CA ARG A 24 -13.07 2.01 9.56
C ARG A 24 -13.76 3.32 9.91
N GLU A 25 -14.34 3.37 11.10
CA GLU A 25 -14.92 4.61 11.63
C GLU A 25 -13.81 5.52 12.17
N MET A 26 -13.79 6.78 11.72
CA MET A 26 -12.78 7.78 12.09
C MET A 26 -13.38 8.88 13.00
N GLY A 27 -14.47 8.55 13.69
CA GLY A 27 -15.22 9.47 14.56
C GLY A 27 -16.32 10.25 13.82
N LYS A 28 -17.26 10.80 14.59
CA LYS A 28 -18.43 11.56 14.10
C LYS A 28 -19.29 10.79 13.06
N GLY A 29 -19.32 9.46 13.13
CA GLY A 29 -20.09 8.63 12.19
C GLY A 29 -19.51 8.54 10.77
N HIS A 30 -18.33 9.12 10.51
CA HIS A 30 -17.67 9.02 9.22
C HIS A 30 -16.89 7.70 9.09
N ARG A 31 -17.26 6.88 8.09
CA ARG A 31 -16.56 5.65 7.75
C ARG A 31 -15.68 5.86 6.53
N VAL A 32 -14.41 5.48 6.64
CA VAL A 32 -13.41 5.54 5.56
C VAL A 32 -13.20 4.13 5.01
N PRO A 33 -13.33 3.91 3.69
CA PRO A 33 -12.99 2.64 3.05
C PRO A 33 -11.52 2.27 3.29
N MET A 34 -11.27 0.99 3.55
CA MET A 34 -9.93 0.46 3.78
C MET A 34 -9.77 -0.90 3.11
N ALA A 35 -8.63 -1.10 2.45
CA ALA A 35 -8.19 -2.38 1.93
C ALA A 35 -6.72 -2.56 2.32
N GLY A 36 -6.29 -3.78 2.57
CA GLY A 36 -4.94 -4.05 3.05
C GLY A 36 -4.54 -5.51 2.89
N ILE A 37 -3.24 -5.73 2.92
CA ILE A 37 -2.60 -7.03 2.78
C ILE A 37 -1.66 -7.25 3.97
N PRO A 38 -1.37 -8.51 4.34
CA PRO A 38 -0.37 -8.78 5.36
C PRO A 38 1.03 -8.44 4.85
N TYR A 39 1.86 -7.86 5.72
CA TYR A 39 3.21 -7.35 5.34
C TYR A 39 4.10 -8.42 4.70
N HIS A 40 4.02 -9.66 5.17
CA HIS A 40 4.84 -10.77 4.66
C HIS A 40 4.42 -11.21 3.24
N ALA A 41 3.24 -10.81 2.76
CA ALA A 41 2.78 -11.09 1.41
C ALA A 41 2.98 -9.90 0.46
N LEU A 42 3.63 -8.83 0.92
CA LEU A 42 3.80 -7.57 0.20
C LEU A 42 4.30 -7.80 -1.23
N ASP A 43 5.35 -8.59 -1.41
CA ASP A 43 6.00 -8.78 -2.71
C ASP A 43 5.04 -9.34 -3.77
N ASN A 44 4.21 -10.32 -3.42
CA ASN A 44 3.26 -10.93 -4.35
C ASN A 44 2.19 -9.94 -4.82
N TYR A 45 1.66 -9.13 -3.91
CA TYR A 45 0.63 -8.14 -4.25
C TYR A 45 1.23 -6.91 -4.93
N LEU A 46 2.44 -6.53 -4.54
CA LEU A 46 3.21 -5.47 -5.18
C LEU A 46 3.47 -5.83 -6.65
N ALA A 47 3.86 -7.08 -6.96
CA ALA A 47 4.04 -7.55 -8.32
C ALA A 47 2.79 -7.31 -9.19
N LYS A 48 1.61 -7.68 -8.66
CA LYS A 48 0.33 -7.47 -9.36
C LYS A 48 0.05 -6.00 -9.65
N LEU A 49 0.28 -5.12 -8.67
CA LEU A 49 0.09 -3.68 -8.83
C LEU A 49 1.08 -3.09 -9.85
N ILE A 50 2.35 -3.47 -9.79
CA ILE A 50 3.35 -2.98 -10.74
C ILE A 50 3.04 -3.48 -12.16
N ASN A 51 2.67 -4.76 -12.32
CA ASN A 51 2.28 -5.32 -13.62
C ASN A 51 1.00 -4.66 -14.16
N GLY A 52 0.11 -4.20 -13.29
CA GLY A 52 -1.04 -3.35 -13.64
C GLY A 52 -0.68 -1.91 -14.02
N GLY A 53 0.60 -1.54 -14.01
CA GLY A 53 1.10 -0.21 -14.36
C GLY A 53 1.01 0.81 -13.23
N TYR A 54 0.69 0.39 -12.00
CA TYR A 54 0.58 1.28 -10.85
C TYR A 54 1.96 1.66 -10.30
N LYS A 55 2.04 2.86 -9.71
CA LYS A 55 3.21 3.33 -8.97
C LYS A 55 2.86 3.25 -7.49
N VAL A 56 3.69 2.56 -6.71
CA VAL A 56 3.40 2.25 -5.30
C VAL A 56 4.46 2.88 -4.41
N ALA A 57 4.02 3.65 -3.41
CA ALA A 57 4.88 4.16 -2.34
C ALA A 57 4.71 3.28 -1.10
N ILE A 58 5.82 2.86 -0.51
CA ILE A 58 5.84 2.02 0.69
C ILE A 58 6.21 2.90 1.88
N CYS A 59 5.29 2.97 2.83
CA CYS A 59 5.45 3.73 4.06
C CYS A 59 5.68 2.77 5.23
N GLU A 60 6.77 2.96 5.97
CA GLU A 60 7.11 2.13 7.13
C GLU A 60 7.08 2.96 8.42
N GLN A 61 6.98 2.27 9.56
CA GLN A 61 7.11 2.89 10.87
C GLN A 61 8.59 3.07 11.20
N VAL A 62 9.01 4.32 11.40
CA VAL A 62 10.44 4.64 11.64
C VAL A 62 10.77 4.60 13.13
N THR A 63 9.79 4.85 13.98
CA THR A 63 9.91 4.82 15.44
C THR A 63 9.30 3.54 16.01
N LYS A 64 9.84 3.04 17.13
CA LYS A 64 9.29 1.81 17.73
C LYS A 64 7.93 2.09 18.38
N PRO A 65 6.97 1.14 18.28
CA PRO A 65 5.70 1.24 19.00
C PRO A 65 5.93 1.39 20.51
N GLY A 66 5.46 2.49 21.09
CA GLY A 66 5.55 2.77 22.52
C GLY A 66 6.68 3.72 22.95
N GLU A 67 7.61 4.08 22.06
CA GLU A 67 8.61 5.13 22.35
C GLU A 67 7.99 6.54 22.32
N THR A 68 6.92 6.73 21.55
CA THR A 68 6.18 8.00 21.45
C THR A 68 4.79 7.90 22.10
N LYS A 69 4.40 8.94 22.85
CA LYS A 69 3.02 9.12 23.28
C LYS A 69 2.18 9.60 22.10
N GLY A 70 1.48 8.68 21.43
CA GLY A 70 0.54 9.02 20.36
C GLY A 70 0.77 8.21 19.09
N LEU A 71 0.68 8.86 17.93
CA LEU A 71 0.90 8.22 16.64
C LEU A 71 2.40 7.99 16.40
N VAL A 72 2.73 6.78 15.95
CA VAL A 72 4.06 6.44 15.45
C VAL A 72 4.39 7.26 14.20
N GLU A 73 5.66 7.63 14.07
CA GLU A 73 6.21 8.30 12.90
C GLU A 73 6.27 7.35 11.71
N ARG A 74 5.88 7.84 10.53
CA ARG A 74 5.82 7.07 9.29
C ARG A 74 6.48 7.84 8.18
N GLU A 75 7.36 7.18 7.44
CA GLU A 75 8.05 7.76 6.29
C GLU A 75 7.95 6.84 5.07
N VAL A 76 8.01 7.45 3.88
CA VAL A 76 8.11 6.72 2.62
C VAL A 76 9.56 6.23 2.48
N VAL A 77 9.77 4.93 2.62
CA VAL A 77 11.11 4.34 2.54
C VAL A 77 11.46 3.85 1.14
N ARG A 78 10.46 3.52 0.33
CA ARG A 78 10.66 2.98 -1.03
C ARG A 78 9.55 3.42 -1.98
N LEU A 79 9.93 3.79 -3.20
CA LEU A 79 9.01 4.08 -4.29
C LEU A 79 9.24 3.07 -5.41
N VAL A 80 8.20 2.31 -5.74
CA VAL A 80 8.27 1.22 -6.71
C VAL A 80 7.44 1.60 -7.93
N THR A 81 8.09 1.58 -9.10
CA THR A 81 7.45 1.86 -10.38
C THR A 81 7.85 0.81 -11.40
N PRO A 82 7.04 0.57 -12.46
CA PRO A 82 7.36 -0.44 -13.47
C PRO A 82 8.75 -0.31 -14.09
N GLY A 83 9.24 0.93 -14.27
CA GLY A 83 10.56 1.21 -14.84
C GLY A 83 11.72 1.16 -13.84
N THR A 84 11.45 1.00 -12.54
CA THR A 84 12.48 1.01 -11.47
C THR A 84 12.49 -0.28 -10.64
N VAL A 85 11.78 -1.33 -11.08
CA VAL A 85 11.78 -2.62 -10.40
C VAL A 85 13.10 -3.33 -10.66
N VAL A 86 13.89 -3.49 -9.60
CA VAL A 86 15.20 -4.19 -9.65
C VAL A 86 15.10 -5.60 -9.06
N GLU A 87 13.99 -5.94 -8.40
CA GLU A 87 13.79 -7.20 -7.70
C GLU A 87 13.36 -8.32 -8.67
N PRO A 88 14.13 -9.41 -8.79
CA PRO A 88 13.85 -10.47 -9.75
C PRO A 88 12.53 -11.22 -9.50
N GLY A 89 11.99 -11.19 -8.27
CA GLY A 89 10.68 -11.76 -7.94
C GLY A 89 9.48 -10.90 -8.37
N LEU A 90 9.71 -9.61 -8.68
CA LEU A 90 8.70 -8.67 -9.17
C LEU A 90 8.74 -8.53 -10.71
N LEU A 91 9.83 -8.97 -11.35
CA LEU A 91 10.00 -8.95 -12.80
C LEU A 91 9.43 -10.25 -13.37
N ASP A 92 8.21 -10.17 -13.90
CA ASP A 92 7.69 -11.25 -14.73
C ASP A 92 8.61 -11.35 -15.97
N SER A 93 9.27 -12.49 -16.12
CA SER A 93 10.25 -12.74 -17.18
C SER A 93 9.53 -12.95 -18.52
N LYS A 94 8.78 -11.96 -18.99
CA LYS A 94 8.29 -11.92 -20.37
C LYS A 94 9.40 -11.40 -21.27
N ARG A 95 10.20 -12.36 -21.75
CA ARG A 95 10.80 -12.29 -23.08
C ARG A 95 9.73 -12.20 -24.16
#